data_AF-A0A7K5D935-F1
#
_entry.id   AF-A0A7K5D935-F1
#
_cell.length_a   1.000
_cell.length_b   1.000
_cell.length_c   1.000
_cell.angle_alpha   90.00
_cell.angle_beta   90.00
_cell.angle_gamma   90.00
#
_symmetry.space_group_name_H-M   'P 1'
#
loop_
_entity.id
_entity.type
_entity.pdbx_description
1 polymer ?
#
loop_
_entity_poly.entity_id
_entity_poly.type
_entity_poly.pdbx_seq_one_letter_code
_entity_poly.pdbx_strand_id
1 'polypeptide(L)'
;GAGYRQGQRPEPRTREYFYYLDHQGQVRGQRGVSDPRLLPSLPPSFPTDVAFLSFFFKHLERNRSGRYEAEFPFLSRCGRERNFLRCDDRPVVFTQILPGAPGNRLLSYCGGGSSLAVPFQPEKLLVLPENGRLYHPAPARAGGVGLVRSALASEWSSEFQFLEGPERPPTHFLWEGRRYRLTGELLALLRPGCAA
;
A
#
# COMPACT_ATOMS: atom_id res chain seq x y z
N GLY A 1 19.33 -0.76 -16.86
CA GLY A 1 18.82 -1.27 -15.57
C GLY A 1 19.42 -2.63 -15.32
N ALA A 2 19.66 -2.98 -14.06
CA ALA A 2 20.19 -4.30 -13.72
C ALA A 2 19.13 -5.37 -14.05
N GLY A 3 19.50 -6.41 -14.81
CA GLY A 3 18.59 -7.51 -15.08
C GLY A 3 18.20 -8.23 -13.79
N TYR A 4 16.92 -8.51 -13.60
CA TYR A 4 16.42 -9.38 -12.53
C TYR A 4 15.56 -10.50 -13.11
N ARG A 5 15.54 -11.64 -12.43
CA ARG A 5 14.73 -12.81 -12.79
C ARG A 5 14.06 -13.39 -11.56
N GLN A 6 12.81 -13.80 -11.70
CA GLN A 6 12.06 -14.45 -10.62
C GLN A 6 12.78 -15.70 -10.11
N GLY A 7 12.89 -15.81 -8.78
CA GLY A 7 13.52 -16.96 -8.11
C GLY A 7 15.03 -17.05 -8.30
N GLN A 8 15.69 -15.97 -8.72
CA GLN A 8 17.16 -15.94 -8.86
C GLN A 8 17.86 -16.15 -7.52
N ARG A 9 19.09 -16.65 -7.57
CA ARG A 9 19.91 -16.96 -6.39
C ARG A 9 21.25 -16.24 -6.49
N PRO A 10 21.36 -14.97 -6.04
CA PRO A 10 22.62 -14.24 -6.08
C PRO A 10 23.65 -14.80 -5.10
N GLU A 11 23.19 -15.46 -4.04
CA GLU A 11 24.00 -16.00 -2.95
C GLU A 11 23.49 -17.41 -2.58
N PRO A 12 24.34 -18.27 -1.99
CA PRO A 12 23.91 -19.56 -1.47
C PRO A 12 22.73 -19.41 -0.51
N ARG A 13 21.71 -20.27 -0.68
CA ARG A 13 20.49 -20.32 0.16
C ARG A 13 19.61 -19.07 0.13
N THR A 14 19.89 -18.08 -0.70
CA THR A 14 19.06 -16.88 -0.86
C THR A 14 18.30 -16.96 -2.18
N ARG A 15 16.99 -16.68 -2.16
CA ARG A 15 16.16 -16.52 -3.36
C ARG A 15 15.59 -15.11 -3.43
N GLU A 16 15.59 -14.51 -4.61
CA GLU A 16 15.02 -13.19 -4.84
C GLU A 16 13.76 -13.28 -5.71
N TYR A 17 12.70 -12.61 -5.28
CA TYR A 17 11.45 -12.46 -6.01
C TYR A 17 11.07 -10.99 -6.13
N PHE A 18 10.33 -10.67 -7.18
CA PHE A 18 10.08 -9.29 -7.59
C PHE A 18 8.58 -9.06 -7.81
N TYR A 19 8.04 -8.01 -7.21
CA TYR A 19 6.61 -7.83 -7.10
C TYR A 19 6.17 -6.41 -7.43
N TYR A 20 4.92 -6.32 -7.91
CA TYR A 20 4.21 -5.07 -8.16
C TYR A 20 2.93 -5.05 -7.34
N LEU A 21 2.68 -3.94 -6.65
CA LEU A 21 1.39 -3.63 -6.06
C LEU A 21 0.67 -2.57 -6.89
N ASP A 22 -0.50 -2.90 -7.41
CA ASP A 22 -1.35 -1.94 -8.12
C ASP A 22 -2.21 -1.10 -7.15
N HIS A 23 -2.83 -0.04 -7.66
CA HIS A 23 -3.71 0.85 -6.89
C HIS A 23 -5.03 0.17 -6.43
N GLN A 24 -5.30 -1.06 -6.86
CA GLN A 24 -6.42 -1.88 -6.38
C GLN A 24 -6.03 -2.77 -5.19
N GLY A 25 -4.75 -2.73 -4.79
CA GLY A 25 -4.22 -3.54 -3.69
C GLY A 25 -3.86 -4.96 -4.08
N GLN A 26 -3.72 -5.25 -5.38
CA GLN A 26 -3.35 -6.58 -5.87
C GLN A 26 -1.84 -6.69 -6.08
N VAL A 27 -1.25 -7.74 -5.51
CA VAL A 27 0.18 -8.05 -5.68
C VAL A 27 0.36 -9.00 -6.87
N ARG A 28 1.29 -8.68 -7.76
CA ARG A 28 1.60 -9.48 -8.94
C ARG A 28 3.09 -9.71 -9.09
N GLY A 29 3.47 -10.88 -9.60
CA GLY A 29 4.85 -11.20 -9.98
C GLY A 29 5.31 -10.31 -11.14
N GLN A 30 6.46 -9.67 -10.98
CA GLN A 30 7.10 -8.88 -12.02
C GLN A 30 7.99 -9.75 -12.90
N ARG A 31 7.86 -9.61 -14.21
CA ARG A 31 8.86 -10.12 -15.15
C ARG A 31 9.98 -9.08 -15.26
N GLY A 32 11.22 -9.51 -15.13
CA GLY A 32 12.35 -8.66 -15.46
C GLY A 32 12.63 -8.64 -16.94
N VAL A 33 13.60 -7.83 -17.34
CA VAL A 33 14.06 -7.75 -18.73
C VAL A 33 14.95 -8.97 -19.01
N SER A 34 14.36 -10.03 -19.54
CA SER A 34 15.08 -11.15 -20.15
C SER A 34 14.41 -11.50 -21.47
N ASP A 35 15.23 -11.76 -22.50
CA ASP A 35 14.88 -12.03 -23.91
C ASP A 35 13.47 -12.67 -24.07
N PRO A 36 12.55 -12.06 -24.85
CA PRO A 36 11.20 -12.60 -25.08
C PRO A 36 11.18 -14.03 -25.67
N ARG A 37 12.31 -14.56 -26.14
CA ARG A 37 12.45 -15.91 -26.70
C ARG A 37 12.75 -17.01 -25.68
N LEU A 38 13.14 -16.66 -24.44
CA LEU A 38 13.50 -17.62 -23.39
C LEU A 38 12.40 -17.70 -22.33
N LEU A 39 11.25 -18.26 -22.71
CA LEU A 39 10.15 -18.55 -21.78
C LEU A 39 10.17 -20.02 -21.36
N PRO A 40 10.46 -20.32 -20.09
CA PRO A 40 9.74 -21.34 -19.36
C PRO A 40 8.55 -20.68 -18.64
N SER A 41 7.43 -21.38 -18.68
CA SER A 41 6.15 -21.07 -18.04
C SER A 41 6.25 -20.39 -16.67
N LEU A 42 5.46 -19.32 -16.50
CA LEU A 42 5.03 -18.83 -15.17
C LEU A 42 4.49 -20.03 -14.37
N PRO A 43 4.91 -20.26 -13.12
CA PRO A 43 4.02 -20.92 -12.18
C PRO A 43 2.79 -20.02 -11.96
N PRO A 44 1.61 -20.63 -11.84
CA PRO A 44 0.29 -20.00 -11.93
C PRO A 44 0.08 -19.06 -10.74
N SER A 45 -0.72 -18.00 -10.92
CA SER A 45 -1.31 -17.14 -9.88
C SER A 45 -0.42 -16.84 -8.67
N PHE A 46 -0.07 -15.56 -8.49
CA PHE A 46 0.34 -15.07 -7.17
C PHE A 46 -0.50 -15.69 -6.06
N PRO A 47 0.07 -16.23 -4.98
CA PRO A 47 -0.74 -16.64 -3.86
C PRO A 47 -1.45 -15.39 -3.32
N THR A 48 -2.74 -15.30 -3.59
CA THR A 48 -3.68 -14.42 -2.87
C THR A 48 -3.97 -14.99 -1.47
N ASP A 49 -3.24 -16.03 -1.07
CA ASP A 49 -3.27 -16.60 0.26
C ASP A 49 -2.99 -15.53 1.31
N VAL A 50 -3.98 -15.35 2.18
CA VAL A 50 -3.95 -14.40 3.28
C VAL A 50 -2.74 -14.65 4.19
N ALA A 51 -2.31 -15.89 4.39
CA ALA A 51 -1.14 -16.18 5.23
C ALA A 51 0.15 -15.62 4.61
N PHE A 52 0.37 -15.85 3.31
CA PHE A 52 1.49 -15.27 2.58
C PHE A 52 1.45 -13.74 2.60
N LEU A 53 0.32 -13.15 2.20
CA LEU A 53 0.16 -11.69 2.18
C LEU A 53 0.42 -11.09 3.57
N SER A 54 -0.13 -11.72 4.60
CA SER A 54 0.07 -11.28 5.99
C SER A 54 1.54 -11.28 6.38
N PHE A 55 2.27 -12.36 6.09
CA PHE A 55 3.69 -12.43 6.38
C PHE A 55 4.46 -11.38 5.57
N PHE A 56 4.18 -11.29 4.26
CA PHE A 56 4.82 -10.37 3.34
C PHE A 56 4.72 -8.93 3.81
N PHE A 57 3.50 -8.42 4.05
CA PHE A 57 3.28 -7.02 4.41
C PHE A 57 3.66 -6.70 5.86
N LYS A 58 3.59 -7.66 6.79
CA LYS A 58 4.08 -7.47 8.17
C LYS A 58 5.61 -7.29 8.21
N HIS A 59 6.35 -7.89 7.28
CA HIS A 59 7.81 -7.74 7.21
C HIS A 59 8.27 -6.74 6.15
N LEU A 60 7.34 -6.02 5.52
CA LEU A 60 7.67 -5.06 4.48
C LEU A 60 8.26 -3.78 5.09
N GLU A 61 9.43 -3.40 4.57
CA GLU A 61 10.18 -2.22 4.98
C GLU A 61 10.81 -1.52 3.78
N ARG A 62 11.36 -0.32 3.99
CA ARG A 62 12.14 0.39 2.96
C ARG A 62 13.32 -0.48 2.55
N ASN A 63 13.51 -0.68 1.25
CA ASN A 63 14.64 -1.40 0.72
C ASN A 63 15.94 -0.58 0.96
N ARG A 64 16.82 -1.15 1.78
CA ARG A 64 18.17 -0.65 2.08
C ARG A 64 19.20 -1.78 1.95
N SER A 65 18.93 -2.72 1.04
CA SER A 65 19.73 -3.94 0.89
C SER A 65 20.96 -3.76 -0.01
N GLY A 66 21.15 -2.60 -0.62
CA GLY A 66 22.12 -2.34 -1.67
C GLY A 66 21.71 -2.91 -3.04
N ARG A 67 20.54 -3.55 -3.15
CA ARG A 67 20.07 -4.22 -4.38
C ARG A 67 18.73 -3.66 -4.82
N TYR A 68 18.67 -3.24 -6.08
CA TYR A 68 17.44 -2.79 -6.75
C TYR A 68 16.68 -1.66 -6.03
N GLU A 69 17.32 -0.87 -5.16
CA GLU A 69 16.63 0.10 -4.29
C GLU A 69 15.82 1.15 -5.06
N ALA A 70 16.34 1.59 -6.21
CA ALA A 70 15.67 2.56 -7.07
C ALA A 70 14.44 1.97 -7.78
N GLU A 71 14.53 0.72 -8.24
CA GLU A 71 13.47 0.04 -9.00
C GLU A 71 12.42 -0.60 -8.08
N PHE A 72 12.86 -1.10 -6.92
CA PHE A 72 12.08 -1.79 -5.90
C PHE A 72 12.34 -1.14 -4.54
N PRO A 73 11.62 -0.06 -4.22
CA PRO A 73 11.83 0.75 -3.02
C PRO A 73 11.49 0.04 -1.70
N PHE A 74 10.85 -1.12 -1.74
CA PHE A 74 10.45 -1.88 -0.56
C PHE A 74 10.95 -3.33 -0.64
N LEU A 75 11.22 -3.91 0.53
CA LEU A 75 11.72 -5.27 0.67
C LEU A 75 11.00 -5.94 1.83
N SER A 76 10.56 -7.18 1.61
CA SER A 76 10.10 -8.08 2.67
C SER A 76 11.06 -9.27 2.76
N ARG A 77 11.54 -9.57 3.97
CA ARG A 77 12.48 -10.67 4.21
C ARG A 77 11.73 -11.85 4.84
N CYS A 78 11.64 -12.95 4.10
CA CYS A 78 10.89 -14.14 4.51
C CYS A 78 11.83 -15.35 4.61
N GLY A 79 12.54 -15.45 5.74
CA GLY A 79 13.54 -16.50 5.95
C GLY A 79 14.66 -16.42 4.92
N ARG A 80 14.67 -17.35 3.96
CA ARG A 80 15.66 -17.44 2.86
C ARG A 80 15.29 -16.63 1.63
N GLU A 81 14.15 -15.94 1.65
CA GLU A 81 13.61 -15.22 0.50
C GLU A 81 13.69 -13.71 0.72
N ARG A 82 14.17 -12.99 -0.31
CA ARG A 82 14.15 -11.53 -0.42
C ARG A 82 13.07 -11.16 -1.43
N ASN A 83 12.03 -10.52 -0.95
CA ASN A 83 10.84 -10.21 -1.71
C ASN A 83 10.81 -8.71 -2.00
N PHE A 84 11.30 -8.32 -3.18
CA PHE A 84 11.38 -6.94 -3.62
C PHE A 84 10.03 -6.45 -4.13
N LEU A 85 9.61 -5.26 -3.71
CA LEU A 85 8.33 -4.67 -4.08
C LEU A 85 8.51 -3.27 -4.64
N ARG A 86 7.83 -3.03 -5.77
CA ARG A 86 7.50 -1.69 -6.25
C ARG A 86 5.98 -1.54 -6.31
N CYS A 87 5.49 -0.32 -6.27
CA CYS A 87 4.06 -0.03 -6.20
C CYS A 87 3.68 1.11 -7.14
N ASP A 88 2.42 1.14 -7.54
CA ASP A 88 1.83 2.25 -8.31
C ASP A 88 1.89 3.58 -7.54
N ASP A 89 1.60 3.53 -6.24
CA ASP A 89 1.53 4.71 -5.36
C ASP A 89 2.19 4.42 -4.01
N ARG A 90 1.47 3.72 -3.13
CA ARG A 90 1.94 3.32 -1.80
C ARG A 90 2.00 1.80 -1.65
N PRO A 91 2.89 1.27 -0.79
CA PRO A 91 2.99 -0.15 -0.51
C PRO A 91 1.83 -0.69 0.35
N VAL A 92 0.93 0.19 0.80
CA VAL A 92 -0.29 -0.16 1.53
C VAL A 92 -1.48 0.43 0.78
N VAL A 93 -2.41 -0.44 0.38
CA VAL A 93 -3.67 -0.04 -0.27
C VAL A 93 -4.83 -0.61 0.52
N PHE A 94 -5.61 0.25 1.17
CA PHE A 94 -6.82 -0.10 1.90
C PHE A 94 -7.93 -0.48 0.92
N THR A 95 -8.46 -1.68 1.09
CA THR A 95 -9.42 -2.27 0.16
C THR A 95 -10.81 -2.39 0.74
N GLN A 96 -10.94 -2.49 2.06
CA GLN A 96 -12.23 -2.71 2.73
C GLN A 96 -12.20 -2.22 4.16
N ILE A 97 -13.37 -1.85 4.67
CA ILE A 97 -13.60 -1.64 6.09
C ILE A 97 -14.16 -2.92 6.73
N LEU A 98 -13.66 -3.27 7.90
CA LEU A 98 -14.05 -4.45 8.66
C LEU A 98 -14.62 -4.04 10.02
N PRO A 99 -15.52 -4.85 10.60
CA PRO A 99 -15.90 -4.68 12.00
C PRO A 99 -14.68 -4.88 12.91
N GLY A 100 -14.51 -3.99 13.89
CA GLY A 100 -13.52 -4.12 14.96
C GLY A 100 -14.19 -4.41 16.30
N ALA A 101 -13.49 -4.07 17.40
CA ALA A 101 -14.09 -4.01 18.73
C ALA A 101 -15.29 -3.03 18.75
N PRO A 102 -16.22 -3.14 19.71
CA PRO A 102 -17.37 -2.22 19.80
C PRO A 102 -16.95 -0.76 19.73
N GLY A 103 -17.55 0.00 18.80
CA GLY A 103 -17.21 1.41 18.54
C GLY A 103 -15.99 1.65 17.64
N ASN A 104 -15.31 0.59 17.18
CA ASN A 104 -14.16 0.69 16.29
C ASN A 104 -14.38 -0.05 14.96
N ARG A 105 -13.83 0.53 13.91
CA ARG A 105 -13.74 -0.07 12.58
C ARG A 105 -12.28 -0.27 12.22
N LEU A 106 -12.00 -1.25 11.37
CA LEU A 106 -10.65 -1.54 10.92
C LEU A 106 -10.57 -1.35 9.41
N LEU A 107 -9.53 -0.70 8.91
CA LEU A 107 -9.22 -0.70 7.49
C LEU A 107 -8.26 -1.84 7.16
N SER A 108 -8.76 -2.79 6.38
CA SER A 108 -7.97 -3.89 5.84
C SER A 108 -7.33 -3.49 4.52
N TYR A 109 -6.12 -3.99 4.30
CA TYR A 109 -5.31 -3.65 3.12
C TYR A 109 -4.76 -4.88 2.41
N CYS A 110 -4.48 -4.68 1.12
CA CYS A 110 -3.79 -5.62 0.23
C CYS A 110 -4.30 -7.08 0.32
N GLY A 111 -5.61 -7.26 0.51
CA GLY A 111 -6.25 -8.58 0.55
C GLY A 111 -6.02 -9.41 1.81
N GLY A 112 -5.34 -8.89 2.85
CA GLY A 112 -5.00 -9.68 4.03
C GLY A 112 -6.07 -9.77 5.13
N GLY A 113 -7.29 -9.29 4.87
CA GLY A 113 -8.40 -9.35 5.83
C GLY A 113 -8.05 -8.74 7.19
N SER A 114 -8.51 -9.36 8.28
CA SER A 114 -8.23 -8.94 9.65
C SER A 114 -6.75 -9.05 10.04
N SER A 115 -5.97 -9.91 9.37
CA SER A 115 -4.54 -10.08 9.63
C SER A 115 -3.70 -8.90 9.16
N LEU A 116 -4.20 -8.15 8.17
CA LEU A 116 -3.63 -6.92 7.65
C LEU A 116 -4.67 -5.81 7.75
N ALA A 117 -4.90 -5.33 8.96
CA ALA A 117 -5.79 -4.22 9.20
C ALA A 117 -5.22 -3.25 10.24
N VAL A 118 -5.64 -1.99 10.15
CA VAL A 118 -5.31 -0.93 11.12
C VAL A 118 -6.60 -0.27 11.64
N PRO A 119 -6.59 0.35 12.82
CA PRO A 119 -7.73 1.13 13.29
C PRO A 119 -8.10 2.23 12.29
N PHE A 120 -9.38 2.29 11.92
CA PHE A 120 -9.91 3.39 11.14
C PHE A 120 -9.94 4.66 11.98
N GLN A 121 -9.44 5.74 11.41
CA GLN A 121 -9.27 7.05 12.08
C GLN A 121 -9.83 8.10 11.11
N PRO A 122 -11.15 8.39 11.16
CA PRO A 122 -11.82 9.24 10.18
C PRO A 122 -11.22 10.65 10.09
N GLU A 123 -10.80 11.23 11.21
CA GLU A 123 -10.15 12.55 11.30
C GLU A 123 -8.77 12.63 10.63
N LYS A 124 -8.16 11.48 10.32
CA LYS A 124 -6.85 11.37 9.67
C LYS A 124 -6.94 11.05 8.19
N LEU A 125 -8.15 10.96 7.63
CA LEU A 125 -8.32 10.88 6.20
C LEU A 125 -7.78 12.13 5.51
N LEU A 126 -7.20 11.94 4.34
CA LEU A 126 -6.63 13.02 3.56
C LEU A 126 -6.92 12.83 2.08
N VAL A 127 -7.68 13.75 1.50
CA VAL A 127 -7.79 13.89 0.04
C VAL A 127 -6.62 14.74 -0.44
N LEU A 128 -5.76 14.18 -1.28
CA LEU A 128 -4.61 14.90 -1.82
C LEU A 128 -5.05 15.69 -3.06
N PRO A 129 -5.04 17.04 -3.04
CA PRO A 129 -5.58 17.85 -4.13
C PRO A 129 -4.92 17.59 -5.50
N GLU A 130 -3.64 17.25 -5.51
CA GLU A 130 -2.84 17.05 -6.73
C GLU A 130 -3.32 15.90 -7.61
N ASN A 131 -3.90 14.87 -7.02
CA ASN A 131 -4.30 13.67 -7.74
C ASN A 131 -5.73 13.18 -7.38
N GLY A 132 -6.40 13.86 -6.45
CA GLY A 132 -7.74 13.51 -5.96
C GLY A 132 -7.80 12.20 -5.18
N ARG A 133 -6.66 11.57 -4.87
CA ARG A 133 -6.63 10.27 -4.17
C ARG A 133 -6.83 10.46 -2.67
N LEU A 134 -7.45 9.48 -2.05
CA LEU A 134 -7.71 9.43 -0.62
C LEU A 134 -6.64 8.59 0.09
N TYR A 135 -6.14 9.09 1.20
CA TYR A 135 -5.09 8.45 2.00
C TYR A 135 -5.49 8.32 3.47
N HIS A 136 -4.90 7.34 4.16
CA HIS A 136 -5.11 7.06 5.59
C HIS A 136 -3.79 6.61 6.24
N PRO A 137 -3.58 6.81 7.56
CA PRO A 137 -2.38 6.35 8.24
C PRO A 137 -2.14 4.83 8.08
N ALA A 138 -0.90 4.47 7.75
CA ALA A 138 -0.49 3.09 7.57
C ALA A 138 0.71 2.76 8.49
N PRO A 139 1.12 1.48 8.61
CA PRO A 139 2.29 1.11 9.40
C PRO A 139 3.54 1.90 9.00
N ALA A 140 4.25 2.47 9.99
CA ALA A 140 5.42 3.33 9.77
C ALA A 140 6.53 2.65 8.95
N ARG A 141 6.75 1.34 9.18
CA ARG A 141 7.71 0.52 8.40
C ARG A 141 7.42 0.51 6.89
N ALA A 142 6.16 0.64 6.51
CA ALA A 142 5.71 0.69 5.12
C ALA A 142 5.53 2.14 4.62
N GLY A 143 6.12 3.13 5.29
CA GLY A 143 6.09 4.54 4.88
C GLY A 143 5.01 5.39 5.56
N GLY A 144 4.25 4.85 6.51
CA GLY A 144 3.38 5.63 7.40
C GLY A 144 2.05 6.11 6.80
N VAL A 145 1.87 6.00 5.48
CA VAL A 145 0.64 6.39 4.79
C VAL A 145 0.27 5.37 3.72
N GLY A 146 -1.01 5.04 3.63
CA GLY A 146 -1.58 4.11 2.66
C GLY A 146 -2.62 4.78 1.78
N LEU A 147 -2.75 4.27 0.56
CA LEU A 147 -3.78 4.68 -0.39
C LEU A 147 -5.11 3.99 -0.03
N VAL A 148 -6.22 4.72 -0.06
CA VAL A 148 -7.56 4.12 -0.08
C VAL A 148 -7.93 3.87 -1.54
N ARG A 149 -8.25 2.62 -1.90
CA ARG A 149 -8.59 2.30 -3.31
C ARG A 149 -9.81 3.10 -3.76
N SER A 150 -9.88 3.41 -5.06
CA SER A 150 -10.94 4.25 -5.63
C SER A 150 -12.35 3.76 -5.32
N ALA A 151 -12.60 2.45 -5.37
CA ALA A 151 -13.93 1.90 -5.05
C ALA A 151 -14.37 2.25 -3.62
N LEU A 152 -13.48 2.08 -2.63
CA LEU A 152 -13.77 2.40 -1.23
C LEU A 152 -13.85 3.92 -0.99
N ALA A 153 -13.02 4.71 -1.68
CA ALA A 153 -13.11 6.15 -1.61
C ALA A 153 -14.44 6.69 -2.19
N SER A 154 -14.93 6.09 -3.28
CA SER A 154 -16.21 6.44 -3.88
C SER A 154 -17.39 6.15 -2.95
N GLU A 155 -17.36 5.04 -2.22
CA GLU A 155 -18.38 4.69 -1.21
C GLU A 155 -18.50 5.76 -0.12
N TRP A 156 -17.43 6.50 0.17
CA TRP A 156 -17.40 7.56 1.19
C TRP A 156 -17.51 8.97 0.63
N SER A 157 -17.63 9.13 -0.68
CA SER A 157 -17.54 10.44 -1.34
C SER A 157 -18.59 11.44 -0.84
N SER A 158 -19.81 10.99 -0.55
CA SER A 158 -20.92 11.81 -0.01
C SER A 158 -20.67 12.29 1.43
N GLU A 159 -19.78 11.63 2.16
CA GLU A 159 -19.53 11.92 3.57
C GLU A 159 -18.50 13.05 3.77
N PHE A 160 -17.79 13.45 2.72
CA PHE A 160 -16.86 14.57 2.74
C PHE A 160 -17.57 15.92 2.65
N GLN A 161 -17.22 16.85 3.55
CA GLN A 161 -17.82 18.19 3.59
C GLN A 161 -16.83 19.28 3.15
N PHE A 162 -17.25 20.08 2.19
CA PHE A 162 -16.48 21.12 1.53
C PHE A 162 -16.84 22.52 2.04
N LEU A 163 -16.63 22.77 3.35
CA LEU A 163 -17.05 24.02 3.98
C LEU A 163 -16.26 25.26 3.52
N GLU A 164 -15.09 25.08 2.91
CA GLU A 164 -14.29 26.16 2.31
C GLU A 164 -14.59 26.37 0.81
N GLY A 165 -15.64 25.72 0.28
CA GLY A 165 -16.00 25.75 -1.13
C GLY A 165 -15.55 24.50 -1.89
N PRO A 166 -16.16 24.24 -3.07
CA PRO A 166 -15.98 22.98 -3.82
C PRO A 166 -14.59 22.81 -4.42
N GLU A 167 -13.88 23.91 -4.68
CA GLU A 167 -12.52 23.92 -5.24
C GLU A 167 -11.42 23.67 -4.19
N ARG A 168 -11.80 23.56 -2.91
CA ARG A 168 -10.88 23.35 -1.78
C ARG A 168 -10.99 21.90 -1.30
N PRO A 169 -9.92 21.32 -0.70
CA PRO A 169 -10.03 19.99 -0.10
C PRO A 169 -11.10 19.99 1.00
N PRO A 170 -11.75 18.83 1.26
CA PRO A 170 -12.76 18.72 2.29
C PRO A 170 -12.16 19.03 3.66
N THR A 171 -12.93 19.69 4.51
CA THR A 171 -12.49 20.06 5.86
C THR A 171 -13.01 19.12 6.92
N HIS A 172 -14.09 18.40 6.63
CA HIS A 172 -14.71 17.45 7.54
C HIS A 172 -15.12 16.16 6.82
N PHE A 173 -15.26 15.11 7.63
CA PHE A 173 -15.76 13.81 7.21
C PHE A 173 -16.86 13.36 8.17
N LEU A 174 -18.01 12.95 7.64
CA LEU A 174 -19.09 12.34 8.40
C LEU A 174 -18.85 10.84 8.51
N TRP A 175 -18.92 10.30 9.73
CA TRP A 175 -18.77 8.88 9.95
C TRP A 175 -19.66 8.43 11.10
N GLU A 176 -20.56 7.48 10.81
CA GLU A 176 -21.48 6.90 11.80
C GLU A 176 -22.24 7.96 12.62
N GLY A 177 -22.74 9.00 11.95
CA GLY A 177 -23.50 10.09 12.56
C GLY A 177 -22.66 11.12 13.31
N ARG A 178 -21.33 10.96 13.37
CA ARG A 178 -20.42 11.93 13.97
C ARG A 178 -19.61 12.67 12.92
N ARG A 179 -19.42 13.98 13.13
CA ARG A 179 -18.59 14.83 12.27
C ARG A 179 -17.17 14.91 12.80
N TYR A 180 -16.21 14.64 11.94
CA TYR A 180 -14.77 14.69 12.23
C TYR A 180 -14.11 15.80 11.42
N ARG A 181 -13.30 16.64 12.07
CA ARG A 181 -12.48 17.63 11.37
C ARG A 181 -11.23 16.92 10.83
N LEU A 182 -10.94 17.08 9.54
CA LEU A 182 -9.76 16.48 8.93
C LEU A 182 -8.50 17.24 9.37
N THR A 183 -7.51 16.48 9.82
CA THR A 183 -6.29 17.02 10.44
C THR A 183 -5.23 17.45 9.42
N GLY A 184 -5.20 16.81 8.26
CA GLY A 184 -4.18 17.07 7.22
C GLY A 184 -2.77 16.58 7.58
N GLU A 185 -2.59 15.83 8.67
CA GLU A 185 -1.26 15.42 9.19
C GLU A 185 -0.44 14.59 8.18
N LEU A 186 -1.11 13.90 7.26
CA LEU A 186 -0.46 13.05 6.25
C LEU A 186 0.21 13.85 5.13
N LEU A 187 -0.04 15.16 4.98
CA LEU A 187 0.55 15.97 3.91
C LEU A 187 2.08 15.92 3.93
N ALA A 188 2.69 15.94 5.12
CA ALA A 188 4.15 15.89 5.28
C ALA A 188 4.76 14.57 4.76
N LEU A 189 4.02 13.47 4.83
CA LEU A 189 4.44 12.15 4.33
C LEU A 189 4.20 11.97 2.83
N LEU A 190 3.29 12.78 2.27
CA LEU A 190 2.93 12.79 0.85
C LEU A 190 3.79 13.77 0.04
N ARG A 191 4.29 14.83 0.68
CA ARG A 191 5.20 15.83 0.11
C ARG A 191 6.56 15.84 0.83
N PRO A 192 7.38 14.77 0.73
CA PRO A 192 8.72 14.79 1.28
C PRO A 192 9.56 15.85 0.54
N GLY A 193 9.77 17.01 1.18
CA GLY A 193 10.45 18.17 0.60
C GLY A 193 9.79 19.52 0.88
N CYS A 194 8.54 19.54 1.36
CA CYS A 194 7.88 20.76 1.84
C CYS A 194 8.04 20.87 3.36
N ALA A 195 9.29 20.96 3.82
CA ALA A 195 9.55 21.59 5.12
C ALA A 195 9.42 23.10 4.90
N ALA A 196 8.74 23.78 5.82
CA ALA A 196 8.57 25.24 5.82
C ALA A 196 9.89 25.99 5.70
#